data_AF-A0A1P8B3D1-F1
#
_entry.id   AF-A0A1P8B3D1-F1
#
_cell.length_a   1.000
_cell.length_b   1.000
_cell.length_c   1.000
_cell.angle_alpha   90.00
_cell.angle_beta   90.00
_cell.angle_gamma   90.00
#
_symmetry.space_group_name_H-M   'P 1'
#
loop_
_entity.id
_entity.type
_entity.pdbx_description
1 polymer ?
#
loop_
_entity_poly.entity_id
_entity_poly.type
_entity_poly.pdbx_seq_one_letter_code
_entity_poly.pdbx_strand_id
1 'polypeptide(L)'
;MKDKCLSFRNEMTIMTMIMKMAPSKSALIRFNLVLLGFSFLLYTAIFFHPSSSVYFSSGASFVGCSFRDCTPKVVRGVKMQELVEENEINKKDLLTASNQTKLEAPSFMEEILTRGLGKTKIGMVNMEECDLTNWKRYGETVHIHFERVSKLFKWQDLFPEWIDEEEETEVPTCPEIPMPDFESLEKLDLVVVKLPCNYPEEGWRREVLRLQVNLVAANLAAKKGKTDWRWKSKVLFWSKCQPMIEIFRCDDLEKREADWWLYRPEVVRLQQRLSLPVGSCNLALPLWAPQGVDKVYDLTKIEAETKRPKREAYVTVLHSSESYVCGAITLAQSLLQTNTKRDLILLHDDSISITKLRALAAAGWKLRRIIRIRNPLAEKDSYNEYNYSKFRLWQLTDYDKVIFIDADIIVLRNLDLLFHFPQMSATGNDVWIYNSGIMVIEPSNCTFTTIMSQRSEIVSYNGGDQG
;
A
#
# COMPACT_ATOMS: atom_id res chain seq x y z
N MET A 1 1.62 -49.52 65.04
CA MET A 1 1.46 -48.81 63.76
C MET A 1 2.29 -49.56 62.71
N LYS A 2 1.95 -50.68 62.05
CA LYS A 2 0.70 -51.32 61.59
C LYS A 2 -0.30 -50.35 60.99
N ASP A 3 -0.65 -50.59 59.71
CA ASP A 3 -1.39 -49.77 58.73
C ASP A 3 -0.46 -48.90 57.86
N LYS A 4 -0.34 -49.01 56.53
CA LYS A 4 -1.14 -49.66 55.48
C LYS A 4 -0.20 -50.01 54.32
N CYS A 5 0.02 -51.30 54.09
CA CYS A 5 0.60 -51.84 52.86
C CYS A 5 -0.44 -52.82 52.30
N LEU A 6 -1.54 -52.29 51.73
CA LEU A 6 -2.61 -53.05 51.06
C LEU A 6 -3.64 -52.05 50.53
N SER A 7 -3.38 -51.44 49.37
CA SER A 7 -4.40 -51.05 48.39
C SER A 7 -3.71 -50.47 47.14
N PHE A 8 -2.90 -51.29 46.48
CA PHE A 8 -2.39 -51.01 45.13
C PHE A 8 -2.63 -52.26 44.29
N ARG A 9 -3.91 -52.64 44.13
CA ARG A 9 -4.29 -53.75 43.25
C ARG A 9 -5.70 -53.74 42.67
N ASN A 10 -6.50 -52.69 42.86
CA ASN A 10 -7.89 -52.66 42.37
C ASN A 10 -8.30 -51.47 41.47
N GLU A 11 -7.45 -50.49 41.20
CA GLU A 11 -7.79 -49.43 40.22
C GLU A 11 -7.28 -49.72 38.79
N MET A 12 -6.34 -50.66 38.65
CA MET A 12 -5.78 -51.06 37.34
C MET A 12 -6.62 -52.13 36.61
N THR A 13 -7.88 -52.33 37.03
CA THR A 13 -8.79 -53.33 36.44
C THR A 13 -10.08 -52.70 35.89
N ILE A 14 -10.38 -51.44 36.20
CA ILE A 14 -11.56 -50.73 35.67
C ILE A 14 -11.20 -49.87 34.45
N MET A 15 -10.03 -49.23 34.42
CA MET A 15 -9.60 -48.44 33.25
C MET A 15 -9.22 -49.29 32.02
N THR A 16 -8.99 -50.59 32.20
CA THR A 16 -8.64 -51.54 31.12
C THR A 16 -9.86 -52.26 30.52
N MET A 17 -11.07 -52.04 31.03
CA MET A 17 -12.30 -52.64 30.49
C MET A 17 -13.17 -51.68 29.66
N ILE A 18 -12.82 -50.38 29.55
CA ILE A 18 -13.60 -49.42 28.75
C ILE A 18 -12.94 -49.08 27.40
N MET A 19 -11.68 -49.46 27.18
CA MET A 19 -11.00 -49.28 25.88
C MET A 19 -10.98 -50.58 25.06
N LYS A 20 -12.14 -51.00 24.53
CA LYS A 20 -12.16 -52.04 23.47
C LYS A 20 -13.47 -52.16 22.68
N MET A 21 -13.98 -51.07 22.12
CA MET A 21 -14.83 -51.15 20.92
C MET A 21 -14.56 -49.94 20.02
N ALA A 22 -13.55 -50.04 19.16
CA ALA A 22 -13.49 -49.15 17.99
C ALA A 22 -14.68 -49.52 17.09
N PRO A 23 -15.59 -48.59 16.74
CA PRO A 23 -16.68 -48.89 15.82
C PRO A 23 -16.08 -49.36 14.50
N SER A 24 -16.60 -50.46 13.94
CA SER A 24 -16.12 -50.96 12.65
C SER A 24 -16.20 -49.83 11.61
N LYS A 25 -15.27 -49.82 10.65
CA LYS A 25 -15.26 -48.81 9.57
C LYS A 25 -16.64 -48.68 8.88
N SER A 26 -17.42 -49.75 8.84
CA SER A 26 -18.79 -49.76 8.33
C SER A 26 -19.80 -48.97 9.18
N ALA A 27 -19.64 -48.95 10.51
CA ALA A 27 -20.51 -48.18 11.41
C ALA A 27 -20.25 -46.67 11.30
N LEU A 28 -18.97 -46.27 11.17
CA LEU A 28 -18.57 -44.88 10.96
C LEU A 28 -19.06 -44.33 9.61
N ILE A 29 -18.98 -45.14 8.55
CA ILE A 29 -19.51 -44.78 7.23
C ILE A 29 -21.04 -44.63 7.26
N ARG A 30 -21.75 -45.54 7.94
CA ARG A 30 -23.22 -45.45 8.09
C ARG A 30 -23.62 -44.22 8.90
N PHE A 31 -22.91 -43.91 9.97
CA PHE A 31 -23.16 -42.72 10.78
C PHE A 31 -22.96 -41.43 9.97
N ASN A 32 -21.86 -41.34 9.21
CA ASN A 32 -21.59 -40.17 8.35
C ASN A 32 -22.60 -40.03 7.20
N LEU A 33 -23.08 -41.14 6.62
CA LEU A 33 -24.13 -41.12 5.60
C LEU A 33 -25.47 -40.64 6.16
N VAL A 34 -25.82 -41.03 7.40
CA VAL A 34 -27.02 -40.52 8.08
C VAL A 34 -26.88 -39.02 8.35
N LEU A 35 -25.69 -38.55 8.76
CA LEU A 35 -25.42 -37.14 9.00
C LEU A 35 -25.53 -36.30 7.71
N LEU A 36 -24.98 -36.80 6.60
CA LEU A 36 -25.10 -36.19 5.27
C LEU A 36 -26.56 -36.14 4.79
N GLY A 37 -27.32 -37.21 5.00
CA GLY A 37 -28.75 -37.23 4.69
C GLY A 37 -29.54 -36.20 5.51
N PHE A 38 -29.24 -36.05 6.80
CA PHE A 38 -29.86 -35.04 7.65
C PHE A 38 -29.50 -33.62 7.23
N SER A 39 -28.23 -33.39 6.87
CA SER A 39 -27.76 -32.08 6.42
C SER A 39 -28.39 -31.69 5.07
N PHE A 40 -28.54 -32.64 4.14
CA PHE A 40 -29.24 -32.43 2.88
C PHE A 40 -30.73 -32.11 3.10
N LEU A 41 -31.42 -32.84 3.98
CA LEU A 41 -32.82 -32.57 4.31
C LEU A 41 -33.00 -31.19 4.97
N LEU A 42 -32.10 -30.79 5.88
CA LEU A 42 -32.10 -29.46 6.48
C LEU A 42 -31.90 -28.37 5.42
N TYR A 43 -30.97 -28.58 4.49
CA TYR A 43 -30.69 -27.63 3.41
C TYR A 43 -31.88 -27.48 2.47
N THR A 44 -32.55 -28.58 2.11
CA THR A 44 -33.76 -28.53 1.29
C THR A 44 -34.93 -27.87 2.02
N ALA A 45 -35.08 -28.08 3.34
CA ALA A 45 -36.11 -27.42 4.12
C ALA A 45 -35.90 -25.90 4.21
N ILE A 46 -34.65 -25.44 4.27
CA ILE A 46 -34.30 -24.01 4.23
C ILE A 46 -34.54 -23.42 2.84
N PHE A 47 -34.22 -24.15 1.77
CA PHE A 47 -34.40 -23.69 0.38
C PHE A 47 -35.87 -23.65 -0.07
N PHE A 48 -36.74 -24.49 0.49
CA PHE A 48 -38.17 -24.52 0.17
C PHE A 48 -39.05 -23.73 1.14
N HIS A 49 -38.47 -23.03 2.12
CA HIS A 49 -39.21 -22.01 2.84
C HIS A 49 -39.36 -20.77 1.95
N PRO A 50 -40.59 -20.33 1.62
CA PRO A 50 -40.77 -19.08 0.90
C PRO A 50 -40.19 -17.97 1.78
N SER A 51 -39.17 -17.28 1.26
CA SER A 51 -38.64 -16.05 1.84
C SER A 51 -39.82 -15.12 2.16
N SER A 52 -40.00 -14.81 3.44
CA SER A 52 -40.96 -13.82 3.92
C SER A 52 -40.55 -12.43 3.43
N SER A 53 -40.88 -12.12 2.17
CA SER A 53 -40.70 -10.81 1.53
C SER A 53 -41.82 -9.81 1.87
N VAL A 54 -42.50 -9.99 3.01
CA VAL A 54 -43.70 -9.20 3.38
C VAL A 54 -43.44 -8.20 4.52
N TYR A 55 -42.21 -8.05 5.00
CA TYR A 55 -41.84 -7.01 5.99
C TYR A 55 -40.73 -6.10 5.49
N PHE A 56 -40.93 -5.42 4.37
CA PHE A 56 -40.34 -4.08 4.10
C PHE A 56 -41.14 -3.36 3.00
N SER A 57 -42.47 -3.34 3.13
CA SER A 57 -43.34 -2.47 2.32
C SER A 57 -43.88 -1.33 3.18
N SER A 58 -43.00 -0.48 3.72
CA SER A 58 -43.31 0.84 4.30
C SER A 58 -42.01 1.49 4.78
N GLY A 59 -41.35 2.29 3.93
CA GLY A 59 -40.20 3.10 4.39
C GLY A 59 -39.12 3.42 3.36
N ALA A 60 -39.47 3.72 2.11
CA ALA A 60 -38.51 4.34 1.18
C ALA A 60 -39.24 5.19 0.13
N SER A 61 -40.03 6.16 0.58
CA SER A 61 -40.33 7.35 -0.22
C SER A 61 -39.28 8.42 0.11
N PHE A 62 -38.04 8.20 -0.33
CA PHE A 62 -37.08 9.29 -0.53
C PHE A 62 -36.47 9.08 -1.91
N VAL A 63 -37.02 9.85 -2.85
CA VAL A 63 -36.45 10.04 -4.18
C VAL A 63 -35.09 10.71 -3.98
N GLY A 64 -34.01 9.94 -4.07
CA GLY A 64 -32.65 10.46 -4.17
C GLY A 64 -32.30 10.62 -5.65
N CYS A 65 -32.39 11.84 -6.17
CA CYS A 65 -31.85 12.15 -7.49
C CYS A 65 -30.34 11.89 -7.51
N SER A 66 -29.88 11.11 -8.50
CA SER A 66 -28.48 10.98 -8.87
C SER A 66 -27.96 12.32 -9.41
N PHE A 67 -26.90 12.87 -8.81
CA PHE A 67 -26.28 14.15 -9.13
C PHE A 67 -25.46 14.12 -10.44
N ARG A 68 -25.98 13.54 -11.53
CA ARG A 68 -25.37 13.63 -12.87
C ARG A 68 -26.18 14.41 -13.91
N ASP A 69 -27.38 14.91 -13.57
CA ASP A 69 -28.22 15.69 -14.50
C ASP A 69 -28.57 17.12 -14.02
N CYS A 70 -27.62 17.83 -13.39
CA CYS A 70 -27.84 19.24 -12.99
C CYS A 70 -26.70 20.15 -13.44
N THR A 71 -26.84 20.79 -14.61
CA THR A 71 -26.13 22.04 -14.95
C THR A 71 -26.81 23.26 -14.28
N PRO A 72 -26.07 24.35 -14.01
CA PRO A 72 -26.06 24.97 -12.68
C PRO A 72 -27.09 26.09 -12.51
N LYS A 73 -27.67 26.17 -11.31
CA LYS A 73 -28.10 27.44 -10.71
C LYS A 73 -27.44 27.60 -9.36
N VAL A 74 -26.70 28.69 -9.24
CA VAL A 74 -26.02 29.18 -8.03
C VAL A 74 -26.97 29.15 -6.83
N VAL A 75 -26.74 28.23 -5.88
CA VAL A 75 -27.26 28.31 -4.51
C VAL A 75 -26.20 27.78 -3.56
N ARG A 76 -25.94 28.55 -2.50
CA ARG A 76 -24.92 28.35 -1.46
C ARG A 76 -24.90 26.93 -0.90
N GLY A 77 -23.68 26.40 -0.77
CA GLY A 77 -23.38 25.12 -0.16
C GLY A 77 -23.99 24.95 1.24
N VAL A 78 -24.44 23.73 1.49
CA VAL A 78 -24.95 23.27 2.77
C VAL A 78 -23.76 23.22 3.74
N LYS A 79 -23.75 24.12 4.73
CA LYS A 79 -22.87 24.05 5.89
C LYS A 79 -23.25 22.83 6.72
N MET A 80 -22.29 21.95 6.98
CA MET A 80 -22.40 20.96 8.06
C MET A 80 -22.57 21.71 9.38
N GLN A 81 -23.55 21.27 10.16
CA GLN A 81 -23.98 21.93 11.39
C GLN A 81 -22.91 21.72 12.48
N GLU A 82 -22.31 22.82 12.93
CA GLU A 82 -21.44 22.92 14.11
C GLU A 82 -22.13 22.28 15.33
N LEU A 83 -21.60 21.15 15.79
CA LEU A 83 -21.88 20.65 17.14
C LEU A 83 -20.92 21.35 18.11
N VAL A 84 -21.51 21.97 19.11
CA VAL A 84 -20.97 22.98 20.05
C VAL A 84 -19.79 22.49 20.91
N GLU A 85 -19.29 21.27 20.74
CA GLU A 85 -18.19 20.69 21.54
C GLU A 85 -16.77 21.04 21.02
N GLU A 86 -16.59 21.48 19.77
CA GLU A 86 -15.24 21.79 19.22
C GLU A 86 -14.59 23.05 19.81
N ASN A 87 -15.39 24.00 20.31
CA ASN A 87 -14.89 25.28 20.83
C ASN A 87 -14.23 25.17 22.22
N GLU A 88 -14.54 24.14 23.00
CA GLU A 88 -13.89 23.90 24.30
C GLU A 88 -12.55 23.18 24.15
N ILE A 89 -12.42 22.30 23.16
CA ILE A 89 -11.18 21.56 22.86
C ILE A 89 -10.14 22.49 22.23
N ASN A 90 -10.54 23.34 21.26
CA ASN A 90 -9.65 24.34 20.67
C ASN A 90 -9.12 25.36 21.69
N LYS A 91 -9.90 25.72 22.71
CA LYS A 91 -9.45 26.61 23.80
C LYS A 91 -8.40 25.97 24.71
N LYS A 92 -8.48 24.66 24.95
CA LYS A 92 -7.46 23.91 25.72
C LYS A 92 -6.15 23.75 24.94
N ASP A 93 -6.22 23.55 23.62
CA ASP A 93 -5.05 23.47 22.75
C ASP A 93 -4.37 24.86 22.57
N LEU A 94 -5.15 25.95 22.53
CA LEU A 94 -4.62 27.33 22.50
C LEU A 94 -3.92 27.75 23.81
N LEU A 95 -4.34 27.22 24.96
CA LEU A 95 -3.75 27.57 26.26
C LEU A 95 -2.52 26.74 26.63
N THR A 96 -2.24 25.65 25.91
CA THR A 96 -1.02 24.83 26.08
C THR A 96 0.11 25.22 25.11
N ALA A 97 -0.12 26.17 24.20
CA ALA A 97 0.86 26.63 23.20
C ALA A 97 1.93 27.61 23.73
N SER A 98 2.08 27.81 25.05
CA SER A 98 3.01 28.82 25.59
C SER A 98 4.44 28.33 25.87
N ASN A 99 4.81 27.12 25.45
CA ASN A 99 6.17 26.58 25.58
C ASN A 99 6.68 25.90 24.30
N GLN A 100 6.39 26.47 23.12
CA GLN A 100 6.93 25.95 21.87
C GLN A 100 8.38 26.43 21.65
N THR A 101 9.29 25.47 21.53
CA THR A 101 10.67 25.68 21.09
C THR A 101 10.67 26.29 19.69
N LYS A 102 11.39 27.40 19.54
CA LYS A 102 11.52 28.14 18.29
C LYS A 102 12.04 27.22 17.18
N LEU A 103 11.33 27.09 16.06
CA LEU A 103 11.77 26.27 14.94
C LEU A 103 12.99 26.91 14.25
N GLU A 104 14.18 26.38 14.54
CA GLU A 104 15.44 26.82 13.92
C GLU A 104 15.66 26.12 12.57
N ALA A 105 16.02 26.92 11.57
CA ALA A 105 16.37 26.46 10.24
C ALA A 105 17.68 25.63 10.24
N PRO A 106 17.80 24.60 9.37
CA PRO A 106 19.00 23.77 9.33
C PRO A 106 20.21 24.55 8.79
N SER A 107 21.42 24.11 9.16
CA SER A 107 22.68 24.79 8.83
C SER A 107 22.89 24.97 7.31
N PHE A 108 22.39 24.03 6.51
CA PHE A 108 22.52 24.03 5.06
C PHE A 108 21.51 24.94 4.33
N MET A 109 20.66 25.71 5.04
CA MET A 109 19.66 26.57 4.39
C MET A 109 20.28 27.62 3.47
N GLU A 110 21.39 28.23 3.86
CA GLU A 110 22.05 29.25 3.04
C GLU A 110 22.55 28.68 1.70
N GLU A 111 22.99 27.42 1.69
CA GLU A 111 23.40 26.74 0.45
C GLU A 111 22.21 26.45 -0.49
N ILE A 112 21.00 26.24 0.07
CA ILE A 112 19.80 25.97 -0.73
C ILE A 112 19.38 27.20 -1.54
N LEU A 113 19.60 28.40 -0.98
CA LEU A 113 19.02 29.66 -1.42
C LEU A 113 19.95 30.48 -2.33
N THR A 114 21.25 30.18 -2.35
CA THR A 114 22.32 31.00 -2.95
C THR A 114 22.46 30.97 -4.48
N ARG A 115 21.37 30.80 -5.25
CA ARG A 115 21.47 30.68 -6.73
C ARG A 115 20.57 31.58 -7.58
N GLY A 116 19.96 32.63 -7.03
CA GLY A 116 19.15 33.56 -7.82
C GLY A 116 19.26 35.02 -7.39
N LEU A 117 19.21 35.94 -8.35
CA LEU A 117 19.19 37.40 -8.17
C LEU A 117 17.86 37.94 -7.57
N GLY A 118 16.94 37.06 -7.14
CA GLY A 118 15.61 37.42 -6.66
C GLY A 118 15.34 36.93 -5.24
N LYS A 119 14.33 37.50 -4.57
CA LYS A 119 13.85 37.01 -3.27
C LYS A 119 13.27 35.60 -3.43
N THR A 120 13.83 34.63 -2.71
CA THR A 120 13.33 33.25 -2.65
C THR A 120 11.87 33.23 -2.18
N LYS A 121 10.98 32.55 -2.89
CA LYS A 121 9.61 32.28 -2.42
C LYS A 121 9.52 30.92 -1.74
N ILE A 122 9.09 30.91 -0.48
CA ILE A 122 9.05 29.72 0.37
C ILE A 122 7.60 29.42 0.75
N GLY A 123 7.07 28.29 0.28
CA GLY A 123 5.73 27.82 0.65
C GLY A 123 5.77 27.06 1.96
N MET A 124 5.00 27.51 2.95
CA MET A 124 4.98 26.97 4.30
C MET A 124 3.73 26.12 4.51
N VAL A 125 3.91 24.81 4.69
CA VAL A 125 2.82 23.83 4.80
C VAL A 125 2.73 23.32 6.23
N ASN A 126 1.52 23.40 6.80
CA ASN A 126 1.22 22.93 8.15
C ASN A 126 2.08 23.58 9.25
N MET A 127 2.49 24.83 9.04
CA MET A 127 3.27 25.66 9.98
C MET A 127 2.37 26.65 10.73
N GLU A 128 2.74 26.99 11.97
CA GLU A 128 2.06 28.01 12.78
C GLU A 128 2.62 29.41 12.51
N GLU A 129 1.89 30.48 12.87
CA GLU A 129 2.34 31.85 12.60
C GLU A 129 3.68 32.20 13.27
N CYS A 130 3.92 31.66 14.46
CA CYS A 130 5.18 31.81 15.19
C CYS A 130 6.37 31.23 14.40
N ASP A 131 6.17 30.09 13.72
CA ASP A 131 7.17 29.43 12.89
C ASP A 131 7.57 30.32 11.69
N LEU A 132 6.62 31.05 11.09
CA LEU A 132 6.84 31.86 9.87
C LEU A 132 7.81 33.02 10.07
N THR A 133 7.83 33.62 11.26
CA THR A 133 8.56 34.88 11.52
C THR A 133 10.07 34.75 11.30
N ASN A 134 10.66 33.61 11.67
CA ASN A 134 12.11 33.38 11.54
C ASN A 134 12.56 33.11 10.10
N TRP A 135 11.63 32.71 9.23
CA TRP A 135 11.93 32.33 7.86
C TRP A 135 11.92 33.51 6.89
N LYS A 136 11.39 34.66 7.32
CA LYS A 136 11.44 35.92 6.56
C LYS A 136 12.86 36.38 6.22
N ARG A 137 13.87 35.95 6.99
CA ARG A 137 15.29 36.25 6.69
C ARG A 137 15.81 35.53 5.45
N TYR A 138 15.20 34.40 5.08
CA TYR A 138 15.61 33.53 3.98
C TYR A 138 14.86 33.81 2.68
N GLY A 139 13.70 34.48 2.77
CA GLY A 139 12.86 34.73 1.61
C GLY A 139 11.48 35.23 1.97
N GLU A 140 10.67 35.43 0.94
CA GLU A 140 9.24 35.70 1.05
C GLU A 140 8.50 34.41 1.41
N THR A 141 7.87 34.39 2.58
CA THR A 141 7.13 33.23 3.08
C THR A 141 5.66 33.32 2.65
N VAL A 142 5.15 32.27 2.00
CA VAL A 142 3.74 32.11 1.63
C VAL A 142 3.15 31.01 2.50
N HIS A 143 2.21 31.36 3.38
CA HIS A 143 1.50 30.36 4.18
C HIS A 143 0.49 29.62 3.30
N ILE A 144 0.61 28.28 3.23
CA ILE A 144 -0.30 27.46 2.45
C ILE A 144 -1.42 27.00 3.36
N HIS A 145 -2.56 27.70 3.27
CA HIS A 145 -3.76 27.37 4.03
C HIS A 145 -4.56 26.25 3.35
N PHE A 146 -4.98 25.26 4.13
CA PHE A 146 -5.89 24.19 3.72
C PHE A 146 -6.67 23.70 4.93
N GLU A 147 -7.89 23.23 4.69
CA GLU A 147 -8.71 22.61 5.73
C GLU A 147 -8.11 21.27 6.14
N ARG A 148 -7.95 21.02 7.44
CA ARG A 148 -7.42 19.75 7.94
C ARG A 148 -8.51 18.69 7.88
N VAL A 149 -8.14 17.46 7.54
CA VAL A 149 -9.05 16.32 7.68
C VAL A 149 -9.56 16.19 9.11
N SER A 150 -10.84 15.82 9.25
CA SER A 150 -11.46 15.59 10.56
C SER A 150 -10.73 14.49 11.33
N LYS A 151 -10.66 14.63 12.66
CA LYS A 151 -10.13 13.57 13.54
C LYS A 151 -10.96 12.28 13.48
N LEU A 152 -12.21 12.36 12.99
CA LEU A 152 -13.09 11.20 12.80
C LEU A 152 -12.81 10.46 11.48
N PHE A 153 -12.08 11.08 10.54
CA PHE A 153 -11.75 10.48 9.25
C PHE A 153 -10.61 9.47 9.43
N LYS A 154 -10.92 8.20 9.21
CA LYS A 154 -10.01 7.08 9.44
C LYS A 154 -9.43 6.55 8.13
N TRP A 155 -8.35 5.80 8.25
CA TRP A 155 -7.69 5.16 7.11
C TRP A 155 -8.63 4.23 6.34
N GLN A 156 -9.49 3.50 7.06
CA GLN A 156 -10.45 2.56 6.48
C GLN A 156 -11.52 3.24 5.62
N ASP A 157 -11.77 4.53 5.81
CA ASP A 157 -12.74 5.26 4.99
C ASP A 157 -12.18 5.55 3.57
N LEU A 158 -10.84 5.65 3.44
CA LEU A 158 -10.15 5.72 2.14
C LEU A 158 -9.83 4.33 1.58
N PHE A 159 -9.52 3.40 2.47
CA PHE A 159 -9.11 2.05 2.11
C PHE A 159 -10.03 1.03 2.79
N PRO A 160 -11.29 0.93 2.34
CA PRO A 160 -12.23 -0.03 2.90
C PRO A 160 -11.77 -1.46 2.65
N GLU A 161 -12.29 -2.39 3.46
CA GLU A 161 -11.91 -3.80 3.36
C GLU A 161 -12.35 -4.46 2.05
N TRP A 162 -13.49 -4.02 1.53
CA TRP A 162 -14.06 -4.48 0.29
C TRP A 162 -14.74 -3.31 -0.44
N ILE A 163 -14.73 -3.36 -1.76
CA ILE A 163 -15.50 -2.48 -2.63
C ILE A 163 -16.15 -3.32 -3.72
N ASP A 164 -17.32 -2.87 -4.17
CA ASP A 164 -17.92 -3.37 -5.40
C ASP A 164 -17.16 -2.74 -6.59
N GLU A 165 -16.12 -3.42 -7.07
CA GLU A 165 -15.26 -2.90 -8.14
C GLU A 165 -16.02 -2.67 -9.45
N GLU A 166 -17.13 -3.38 -9.67
CA GLU A 166 -17.93 -3.29 -10.91
C GLU A 166 -19.20 -2.45 -10.73
N GLU A 167 -19.47 -1.99 -9.51
CA GLU A 167 -20.71 -1.32 -9.08
C GLU A 167 -21.97 -2.11 -9.47
N GLU A 168 -21.94 -3.44 -9.34
CA GLU A 168 -23.10 -4.29 -9.66
C GLU A 168 -24.27 -4.06 -8.68
N THR A 169 -23.93 -3.82 -7.42
CA THR A 169 -24.86 -3.77 -6.28
C THR A 169 -24.79 -2.46 -5.52
N GLU A 170 -23.60 -1.92 -5.30
CA GLU A 170 -23.38 -0.72 -4.50
C GLU A 170 -22.39 0.22 -5.20
N VAL A 171 -22.64 1.52 -5.10
CA VAL A 171 -21.69 2.55 -5.53
C VAL A 171 -20.81 2.90 -4.33
N PRO A 172 -19.48 2.64 -4.36
CA PRO A 172 -18.64 2.96 -3.24
C PRO A 172 -18.59 4.47 -3.02
N THR A 173 -18.68 4.88 -1.75
CA THR A 173 -18.48 6.28 -1.36
C THR A 173 -17.02 6.47 -0.96
N CYS A 174 -16.37 7.47 -1.54
CA CYS A 174 -14.98 7.78 -1.26
C CYS A 174 -14.86 9.21 -0.75
N PRO A 175 -14.46 9.44 0.50
CA PRO A 175 -14.36 10.79 1.04
C PRO A 175 -13.25 11.59 0.33
N GLU A 176 -13.50 12.86 0.07
CA GLU A 176 -12.49 13.75 -0.49
C GLU A 176 -11.52 14.22 0.60
N ILE A 177 -10.23 14.22 0.28
CA ILE A 177 -9.21 14.84 1.13
C ILE A 177 -9.14 16.32 0.76
N PRO A 178 -9.42 17.27 1.68
CA PRO A 178 -9.33 18.68 1.38
C PRO A 178 -7.92 19.08 0.92
N MET A 179 -7.83 19.85 -0.15
CA MET A 179 -6.58 20.33 -0.72
C MET A 179 -6.60 21.86 -0.83
N PRO A 180 -5.44 22.54 -0.74
CA PRO A 180 -5.38 23.97 -1.01
C PRO A 180 -5.73 24.25 -2.48
N ASP A 181 -6.24 25.45 -2.74
CA ASP A 181 -6.35 25.94 -4.11
C ASP A 181 -4.95 26.17 -4.68
N PHE A 182 -4.51 25.25 -5.52
CA PHE A 182 -3.22 25.36 -6.16
C PHE A 182 -3.23 26.46 -7.22
N GLU A 183 -4.35 26.77 -7.89
CA GLU A 183 -4.36 27.65 -9.07
C GLU A 183 -3.93 29.08 -8.72
N SER A 184 -4.42 29.61 -7.61
CA SER A 184 -4.07 30.95 -7.10
C SER A 184 -2.62 31.10 -6.62
N LEU A 185 -1.88 30.00 -6.42
CA LEU A 185 -0.51 30.06 -5.93
C LEU A 185 0.50 30.35 -7.05
N GLU A 186 1.47 31.20 -6.74
CA GLU A 186 2.62 31.43 -7.60
C GLU A 186 3.66 30.29 -7.52
N LYS A 187 4.69 30.37 -8.37
CA LYS A 187 5.80 29.41 -8.34
C LYS A 187 6.67 29.59 -7.09
N LEU A 188 6.98 28.49 -6.43
CA LEU A 188 7.74 28.42 -5.17
C LEU A 188 9.16 27.91 -5.44
N ASP A 189 10.17 28.53 -4.83
CA ASP A 189 11.57 28.06 -4.89
C ASP A 189 11.84 26.90 -3.92
N LEU A 190 11.08 26.84 -2.83
CA LEU A 190 11.18 25.82 -1.78
C LEU A 190 9.82 25.59 -1.14
N VAL A 191 9.46 24.34 -0.90
CA VAL A 191 8.31 23.95 -0.08
C VAL A 191 8.83 23.45 1.27
N VAL A 192 8.43 24.09 2.37
CA VAL A 192 8.81 23.70 3.73
C VAL A 192 7.59 23.14 4.45
N VAL A 193 7.73 21.97 5.06
CA VAL A 193 6.60 21.17 5.56
C VAL A 193 6.85 20.71 6.99
N LYS A 194 5.95 21.07 7.91
CA LYS A 194 5.92 20.50 9.27
C LYS A 194 5.04 19.26 9.23
N LEU A 195 5.66 18.08 9.26
CA LEU A 195 4.96 16.82 9.05
C LEU A 195 4.57 16.17 10.39
N PRO A 196 3.26 15.89 10.64
CA PRO A 196 2.80 15.21 11.85
C PRO A 196 3.49 13.86 12.06
N CYS A 197 3.80 13.55 13.31
CA CYS A 197 4.54 12.35 13.69
C CYS A 197 4.15 11.92 15.10
N ASN A 198 3.37 10.84 15.18
CA ASN A 198 2.96 10.22 16.44
C ASN A 198 3.80 8.97 16.76
N TYR A 199 4.94 8.77 16.08
CA TYR A 199 5.84 7.64 16.40
C TYR A 199 6.25 7.71 17.89
N PRO A 200 6.21 6.58 18.63
CA PRO A 200 6.04 5.20 18.18
C PRO A 200 4.61 4.63 18.32
N GLU A 201 3.56 5.45 18.43
CA GLU A 201 2.18 4.97 18.58
C GLU A 201 1.76 4.00 17.46
N GLU A 202 1.04 2.93 17.80
CA GLU A 202 0.60 1.95 16.82
C GLU A 202 -0.27 2.60 15.73
N GLY A 203 -0.02 2.23 14.46
CA GLY A 203 -0.79 2.77 13.34
C GLY A 203 -0.40 4.18 12.87
N TRP A 204 0.61 4.84 13.47
CA TRP A 204 1.06 6.19 13.08
C TRP A 204 1.37 6.34 11.58
N ARG A 205 1.77 5.25 10.90
CA ARG A 205 2.04 5.22 9.45
C ARG A 205 0.77 5.39 8.59
N ARG A 206 -0.41 5.11 9.15
CA ARG A 206 -1.73 5.14 8.50
C ARG A 206 -2.60 6.29 9.01
N GLU A 207 -2.01 7.37 9.50
CA GLU A 207 -2.75 8.57 9.89
C GLU A 207 -3.16 9.39 8.65
N VAL A 208 -4.44 9.73 8.53
CA VAL A 208 -4.98 10.45 7.35
C VAL A 208 -4.44 11.88 7.25
N LEU A 209 -4.27 12.60 8.37
CA LEU A 209 -3.68 13.95 8.35
C LEU A 209 -2.24 13.93 7.84
N ARG A 210 -1.47 12.91 8.24
CA ARG A 210 -0.12 12.70 7.75
C ARG A 210 -0.11 12.44 6.24
N LEU A 211 -1.04 11.64 5.73
CA LEU A 211 -1.23 11.42 4.29
C LEU A 211 -1.57 12.74 3.58
N GLN A 212 -2.55 13.50 4.08
CA GLN A 212 -2.94 14.80 3.54
C GLN A 212 -1.74 15.75 3.41
N VAL A 213 -0.94 15.91 4.48
CA VAL A 213 0.23 16.80 4.46
C VAL A 213 1.28 16.37 3.43
N ASN A 214 1.53 15.06 3.27
CA ASN A 214 2.42 14.57 2.20
C ASN A 214 1.85 14.85 0.81
N LEU A 215 0.54 14.68 0.60
CA LEU A 215 -0.13 14.95 -0.68
C LEU A 215 -0.13 16.44 -1.03
N VAL A 216 -0.34 17.33 -0.06
CA VAL A 216 -0.23 18.79 -0.24
C VAL A 216 1.20 19.16 -0.66
N ALA A 217 2.20 18.66 0.08
CA ALA A 217 3.60 18.89 -0.25
C ALA A 217 3.96 18.40 -1.65
N ALA A 218 3.49 17.21 -2.02
CA ALA A 218 3.74 16.61 -3.32
C ALA A 218 3.08 17.40 -4.46
N ASN A 219 1.82 17.81 -4.29
CA ASN A 219 1.11 18.64 -5.27
C ASN A 219 1.78 20.01 -5.44
N LEU A 220 2.21 20.65 -4.35
CA LEU A 220 2.97 21.90 -4.42
C LEU A 220 4.27 21.70 -5.18
N ALA A 221 5.05 20.66 -4.86
CA ALA A 221 6.30 20.37 -5.53
C ALA A 221 6.11 20.10 -7.03
N ALA A 222 5.06 19.37 -7.39
CA ALA A 222 4.76 18.95 -8.77
C ALA A 222 4.13 20.07 -9.64
N LYS A 223 3.23 20.88 -9.06
CA LYS A 223 2.48 21.91 -9.80
C LYS A 223 3.10 23.29 -9.66
N LYS A 224 3.60 23.64 -8.48
CA LYS A 224 4.05 25.00 -8.13
C LYS A 224 5.53 25.12 -7.80
N GLY A 225 6.25 24.03 -7.61
CA GLY A 225 7.70 24.05 -7.47
C GLY A 225 8.39 24.60 -8.72
N LYS A 226 9.39 25.46 -8.52
CA LYS A 226 10.38 25.75 -9.54
C LYS A 226 11.31 24.55 -9.66
N THR A 227 11.60 24.19 -10.90
CA THR A 227 12.45 23.06 -11.21
C THR A 227 13.83 23.52 -11.63
N ASP A 228 14.83 22.70 -11.32
CA ASP A 228 16.14 22.81 -11.96
C ASP A 228 16.11 22.27 -13.40
N TRP A 229 17.28 22.25 -14.04
CA TRP A 229 17.48 21.73 -15.40
C TRP A 229 17.20 20.22 -15.54
N ARG A 230 17.10 19.48 -14.42
CA ARG A 230 16.75 18.05 -14.37
C ARG A 230 15.29 17.83 -13.98
N TRP A 231 14.45 18.88 -14.02
CA TRP A 231 13.05 18.80 -13.62
C TRP A 231 12.84 18.39 -12.14
N LYS A 232 13.82 18.68 -11.27
CA LYS A 232 13.72 18.42 -9.83
C LYS A 232 13.27 19.66 -9.07
N SER A 233 12.32 19.47 -8.16
CA SER A 233 11.83 20.50 -7.24
C SER A 233 12.48 20.34 -5.86
N LYS A 234 12.34 21.30 -4.94
CA LYS A 234 12.91 21.23 -3.58
C LYS A 234 11.81 21.18 -2.53
N VAL A 235 11.87 20.17 -1.66
CA VAL A 235 10.94 20.03 -0.53
C VAL A 235 11.75 19.76 0.75
N LEU A 236 11.52 20.55 1.77
CA LEU A 236 12.19 20.46 3.07
C LEU A 236 11.16 20.08 4.14
N PHE A 237 11.29 18.88 4.70
CA PHE A 237 10.45 18.43 5.79
C PHE A 237 11.11 18.68 7.14
N TRP A 238 10.32 19.07 8.13
CA TRP A 238 10.66 19.01 9.54
C TRP A 238 9.77 17.99 10.23
N SER A 239 10.37 16.90 10.69
CA SER A 239 9.70 15.83 11.43
C SER A 239 10.69 14.81 11.98
N LYS A 240 10.36 14.21 13.13
CA LYS A 240 11.04 13.01 13.62
C LYS A 240 10.77 11.80 12.72
N CYS A 241 9.60 11.76 12.08
CA CYS A 241 9.18 10.69 11.19
C CYS A 241 9.64 10.96 9.76
N GLN A 242 10.24 9.96 9.11
CA GLN A 242 10.57 10.03 7.68
C GLN A 242 9.29 10.28 6.85
N PRO A 243 9.26 11.22 5.88
CA PRO A 243 8.15 11.38 4.93
C PRO A 243 7.76 10.08 4.22
N MET A 244 6.53 9.99 3.70
CA MET A 244 6.04 8.76 3.07
C MET A 244 6.91 8.38 1.87
N ILE A 245 7.61 7.25 1.95
CA ILE A 245 8.61 6.82 0.96
C ILE A 245 7.97 6.51 -0.41
N GLU A 246 6.69 6.19 -0.42
CA GLU A 246 5.85 5.95 -1.59
C GLU A 246 5.60 7.23 -2.42
N ILE A 247 5.83 8.40 -1.81
CA ILE A 247 5.69 9.73 -2.44
C ILE A 247 7.07 10.39 -2.57
N PHE A 248 7.83 10.43 -1.47
CA PHE A 248 9.17 11.01 -1.38
C PHE A 248 10.20 9.90 -1.21
N ARG A 249 10.72 9.42 -2.34
CA ARG A 249 11.68 8.32 -2.38
C ARG A 249 12.94 8.68 -1.61
N CYS A 250 13.52 7.69 -0.94
CA CYS A 250 14.80 7.89 -0.29
C CYS A 250 15.95 8.17 -1.28
N ASP A 251 15.82 7.77 -2.56
CA ASP A 251 16.74 8.18 -3.64
C ASP A 251 16.74 9.69 -3.91
N ASP A 252 15.65 10.37 -3.58
CA ASP A 252 15.51 11.82 -3.74
C ASP A 252 15.97 12.60 -2.49
N LEU A 253 16.31 11.91 -1.40
CA LEU A 253 16.85 12.55 -0.19
C LEU A 253 18.28 13.05 -0.45
N GLU A 254 18.47 14.36 -0.40
CA GLU A 254 19.77 15.00 -0.65
C GLU A 254 20.54 15.26 0.65
N LYS A 255 19.85 15.72 1.70
CA LYS A 255 20.46 16.05 3.00
C LYS A 255 19.51 15.72 4.14
N ARG A 256 20.08 15.35 5.29
CA ARG A 256 19.37 15.18 6.56
C ARG A 256 20.18 15.81 7.68
N GLU A 257 19.53 16.61 8.53
CA GLU A 257 20.13 17.22 9.73
C GLU A 257 19.12 17.15 10.87
N ALA A 258 19.36 16.30 11.87
CA ALA A 258 18.39 16.00 12.93
C ALA A 258 17.01 15.62 12.33
N ASP A 259 16.00 16.44 12.59
CA ASP A 259 14.61 16.26 12.13
C ASP A 259 14.34 16.94 10.77
N TRP A 260 15.34 17.53 10.14
CA TRP A 260 15.24 18.14 8.81
C TRP A 260 15.59 17.16 7.69
N TRP A 261 14.74 17.10 6.67
CA TRP A 261 14.89 16.22 5.51
C TRP A 261 14.72 17.02 4.20
N LEU A 262 15.80 17.17 3.44
CA LEU A 262 15.78 17.84 2.15
C LEU A 262 15.63 16.82 1.02
N TYR A 263 14.52 16.90 0.29
CA TYR A 263 14.26 16.08 -0.89
C TYR A 263 14.36 16.92 -2.17
N ARG A 264 14.84 16.27 -3.23
CA ARG A 264 14.79 16.76 -4.62
C ARG A 264 14.04 15.81 -5.55
N PRO A 265 12.70 15.70 -5.41
CA PRO A 265 11.91 14.80 -6.23
C PRO A 265 11.88 15.26 -7.69
N GLU A 266 11.92 14.29 -8.61
CA GLU A 266 11.66 14.51 -10.02
C GLU A 266 10.17 14.80 -10.25
N VAL A 267 9.85 15.97 -10.81
CA VAL A 267 8.48 16.45 -10.94
C VAL A 267 7.64 15.57 -11.84
N VAL A 268 8.19 15.10 -12.97
CA VAL A 268 7.45 14.23 -13.93
C VAL A 268 6.98 12.95 -13.24
N ARG A 269 7.87 12.34 -12.47
CA ARG A 269 7.59 11.14 -11.70
C ARG A 269 6.55 11.37 -10.61
N LEU A 270 6.68 12.49 -9.90
CA LEU A 270 5.73 12.87 -8.86
C LEU A 270 4.34 13.14 -9.44
N GLN A 271 4.25 13.78 -10.61
CA GLN A 271 3.00 13.99 -11.34
C GLN A 271 2.33 12.68 -11.73
N GLN A 272 3.09 11.69 -12.21
CA GLN A 272 2.57 10.36 -12.51
C GLN A 272 1.99 9.67 -11.27
N ARG A 273 2.62 9.83 -10.09
CA ARG A 273 2.09 9.28 -8.84
C ARG A 273 0.82 9.99 -8.40
N LEU A 274 0.77 11.32 -8.55
CA LEU A 274 -0.35 12.16 -8.16
C LEU A 274 -1.56 12.09 -9.11
N SER A 275 -1.40 11.52 -10.31
CA SER A 275 -2.53 11.26 -11.21
C SER A 275 -3.32 10.01 -10.84
N LEU A 276 -2.81 9.19 -9.92
CA LEU A 276 -3.52 8.01 -9.42
C LEU A 276 -4.51 8.41 -8.33
N PRO A 277 -5.66 7.71 -8.22
CA PRO A 277 -6.62 7.96 -7.15
C PRO A 277 -5.99 7.69 -5.78
N VAL A 278 -6.46 8.42 -4.77
CA VAL A 278 -6.10 8.20 -3.37
C VAL A 278 -7.24 7.41 -2.72
N GLY A 279 -6.91 6.26 -2.13
CA GLY A 279 -7.89 5.34 -1.55
C GLY A 279 -8.32 4.23 -2.51
N SER A 280 -8.51 3.01 -1.99
CA SER A 280 -9.10 1.93 -2.79
C SER A 280 -10.58 2.19 -3.09
N CYS A 281 -11.28 3.01 -2.29
CA CYS A 281 -12.68 3.38 -2.54
C CYS A 281 -12.95 4.08 -3.88
N ASN A 282 -11.90 4.54 -4.58
CA ASN A 282 -12.00 5.21 -5.88
C ASN A 282 -11.47 4.33 -7.04
N LEU A 283 -11.38 3.02 -6.84
CA LEU A 283 -10.97 2.06 -7.86
C LEU A 283 -12.15 1.40 -8.59
N ALA A 284 -13.37 1.63 -8.14
CA ALA A 284 -14.55 1.07 -8.80
C ALA A 284 -14.72 1.62 -10.22
N LEU A 285 -15.08 0.72 -11.11
CA LEU A 285 -15.32 0.93 -12.52
C LEU A 285 -16.81 0.67 -12.75
N PRO A 286 -17.63 1.72 -13.00
CA PRO A 286 -19.05 1.55 -13.23
C PRO A 286 -19.33 0.96 -14.62
N LEU A 287 -19.02 -0.32 -14.80
CA LEU A 287 -19.13 -1.04 -16.07
C LEU A 287 -20.56 -1.00 -16.60
N TRP A 288 -21.54 -1.05 -15.69
CA TRP A 288 -22.97 -1.16 -15.99
C TRP A 288 -23.75 0.15 -15.95
N ALA A 289 -23.10 1.29 -15.69
CA ALA A 289 -23.79 2.58 -15.66
C ALA A 289 -24.46 2.88 -17.02
N PRO A 290 -25.59 3.62 -17.08
CA PRO A 290 -26.35 3.87 -18.32
C PRO A 290 -25.56 4.51 -19.47
N GLN A 291 -24.40 5.08 -19.16
CA GLN A 291 -23.49 5.72 -20.11
C GLN A 291 -22.35 4.81 -20.56
N GLY A 292 -22.18 3.62 -19.95
CA GLY A 292 -21.16 2.62 -20.21
C GLY A 292 -19.74 3.17 -20.16
N VAL A 293 -18.89 2.72 -19.23
CA VAL A 293 -17.45 3.00 -19.34
C VAL A 293 -16.79 1.99 -20.29
N ASP A 294 -17.43 1.68 -21.42
CA ASP A 294 -16.88 0.93 -22.57
C ASP A 294 -15.76 1.73 -23.29
N LYS A 295 -15.06 2.58 -22.56
CA LYS A 295 -13.86 3.24 -23.03
C LYS A 295 -12.72 2.25 -22.92
N VAL A 296 -12.48 1.54 -24.02
CA VAL A 296 -11.20 0.86 -24.22
C VAL A 296 -10.09 1.88 -23.98
N TYR A 297 -9.30 1.66 -22.95
CA TYR A 297 -8.22 2.58 -22.59
C TYR A 297 -7.24 2.67 -23.75
N ASP A 298 -6.98 3.88 -24.23
CA ASP A 298 -6.08 4.11 -25.35
C ASP A 298 -4.63 3.83 -24.92
N LEU A 299 -4.18 2.60 -25.21
CA LEU A 299 -2.82 2.15 -24.91
C LEU A 299 -1.77 2.85 -25.79
N THR A 300 -2.15 3.56 -26.86
CA THR A 300 -1.16 4.14 -27.79
C THR A 300 -0.26 5.18 -27.12
N LYS A 301 -0.75 5.90 -26.10
CA LYS A 301 0.04 6.85 -25.31
C LYS A 301 1.06 6.15 -24.40
N ILE A 302 0.63 5.05 -23.78
CA ILE A 302 1.46 4.17 -22.96
C ILE A 302 2.54 3.54 -23.85
N GLU A 303 2.15 2.95 -24.98
CA GLU A 303 3.06 2.34 -25.95
C GLU A 303 4.00 3.37 -26.60
N ALA A 304 3.57 4.61 -26.86
CA ALA A 304 4.42 5.65 -27.45
C ALA A 304 5.57 6.09 -26.53
N GLU A 305 5.40 6.00 -25.20
CA GLU A 305 6.46 6.26 -24.22
C GLU A 305 7.53 5.15 -24.19
N THR A 306 7.25 3.96 -24.75
CA THR A 306 8.23 2.86 -24.86
C THR A 306 9.31 3.09 -25.93
N LYS A 307 9.27 4.21 -26.67
CA LYS A 307 10.26 4.55 -27.70
C LYS A 307 11.68 4.74 -27.17
N ARG A 308 11.87 4.89 -25.85
CA ARG A 308 13.20 4.80 -25.22
C ARG A 308 13.40 3.37 -24.71
N PRO A 309 14.50 2.69 -25.08
CA PRO A 309 14.81 1.39 -24.51
C PRO A 309 14.99 1.54 -23.00
N LYS A 310 14.04 1.05 -22.22
CA LYS A 310 14.13 0.93 -20.76
C LYS A 310 14.64 -0.46 -20.42
N ARG A 311 15.53 -0.54 -19.42
CA ARG A 311 16.03 -1.82 -18.92
C ARG A 311 14.92 -2.42 -18.07
N GLU A 312 14.17 -3.34 -18.65
CA GLU A 312 12.96 -3.90 -18.04
C GLU A 312 13.00 -5.44 -18.05
N ALA A 313 12.54 -6.04 -16.96
CA ALA A 313 12.52 -7.50 -16.80
C ALA A 313 11.30 -8.00 -16.03
N TYR A 314 10.84 -9.20 -16.39
CA TYR A 314 10.06 -10.05 -15.50
C TYR A 314 11.01 -10.80 -14.58
N VAL A 315 10.63 -10.92 -13.31
CA VAL A 315 11.48 -11.52 -12.28
C VAL A 315 10.68 -12.54 -11.49
N THR A 316 11.28 -13.70 -11.23
CA THR A 316 10.78 -14.65 -10.24
C THR A 316 11.90 -15.02 -9.26
N VAL A 317 11.54 -15.56 -8.09
CA VAL A 317 12.48 -15.91 -7.03
C VAL A 317 12.23 -17.35 -6.59
N LEU A 318 13.26 -18.18 -6.64
CA LEU A 318 13.24 -19.52 -6.08
C LEU A 318 14.24 -19.60 -4.92
N HIS A 319 13.79 -19.97 -3.74
CA HIS A 319 14.67 -20.19 -2.59
C HIS A 319 14.13 -21.31 -1.70
N SER A 320 15.00 -21.87 -0.85
CA SER A 320 14.66 -22.88 0.16
C SER A 320 14.18 -24.25 -0.34
N SER A 321 13.57 -24.35 -1.54
CA SER A 321 12.98 -25.58 -2.08
C SER A 321 13.02 -25.63 -3.60
N GLU A 322 13.15 -26.84 -4.17
CA GLU A 322 13.02 -27.10 -5.61
C GLU A 322 11.57 -27.31 -6.07
N SER A 323 10.59 -27.31 -5.15
CA SER A 323 9.18 -27.61 -5.45
C SER A 323 8.58 -26.69 -6.53
N TYR A 324 9.06 -25.44 -6.61
CA TYR A 324 8.56 -24.42 -7.53
C TYR A 324 9.30 -24.38 -8.87
N VAL A 325 10.26 -25.28 -9.14
CA VAL A 325 11.00 -25.30 -10.41
C VAL A 325 10.06 -25.50 -11.61
N CYS A 326 9.10 -26.43 -11.51
CA CYS A 326 8.13 -26.66 -12.59
C CYS A 326 7.24 -25.43 -12.83
N GLY A 327 6.86 -24.73 -11.74
CA GLY A 327 6.11 -23.48 -11.80
C GLY A 327 6.89 -22.39 -12.52
N ALA A 328 8.15 -22.17 -12.14
CA ALA A 328 9.03 -21.19 -12.80
C ALA A 328 9.29 -21.52 -14.28
N ILE A 329 9.43 -22.80 -14.66
CA ILE A 329 9.53 -23.20 -16.07
C ILE A 329 8.24 -22.83 -16.81
N THR A 330 7.09 -23.16 -16.23
CA THR A 330 5.76 -22.86 -16.81
C THR A 330 5.58 -21.36 -16.98
N LEU A 331 5.93 -20.57 -15.96
CA LEU A 331 5.87 -19.11 -15.99
C LEU A 331 6.70 -18.53 -17.14
N ALA A 332 7.98 -18.91 -17.27
CA ALA A 332 8.82 -18.45 -18.38
C ALA A 332 8.21 -18.77 -19.75
N GLN A 333 7.75 -20.00 -19.93
CA GLN A 333 7.16 -20.42 -21.20
C GLN A 333 5.87 -19.64 -21.51
N SER A 334 5.02 -19.42 -20.50
CA SER A 334 3.80 -18.63 -20.66
C SER A 334 4.09 -17.17 -21.02
N LEU A 335 5.08 -16.53 -20.39
CA LEU A 335 5.53 -15.18 -20.73
C LEU A 335 6.04 -15.11 -22.17
N LEU A 336 6.92 -16.04 -22.58
CA LEU A 336 7.46 -16.09 -23.94
C LEU A 336 6.35 -16.29 -25.00
N GLN A 337 5.35 -17.12 -24.71
CA GLN A 337 4.21 -17.34 -25.60
C GLN A 337 3.33 -16.09 -25.79
N THR A 338 3.38 -15.14 -24.86
CA THR A 338 2.71 -13.84 -25.00
C THR A 338 3.52 -12.79 -25.77
N ASN A 339 4.63 -13.19 -26.40
CA ASN A 339 5.51 -12.34 -27.22
C ASN A 339 6.14 -11.15 -26.46
N THR A 340 6.37 -11.27 -25.15
CA THR A 340 7.16 -10.26 -24.44
C THR A 340 8.59 -10.21 -24.98
N LYS A 341 9.15 -9.00 -25.04
CA LYS A 341 10.56 -8.75 -25.41
C LYS A 341 11.44 -8.45 -24.21
N ARG A 342 10.91 -8.57 -22.99
CA ARG A 342 11.60 -8.18 -21.76
C ARG A 342 12.46 -9.32 -21.25
N ASP A 343 13.47 -8.97 -20.49
CA ASP A 343 14.36 -9.97 -19.91
C ASP A 343 13.60 -10.82 -18.89
N LEU A 344 13.92 -12.11 -18.84
CA LEU A 344 13.42 -13.03 -17.83
C LEU A 344 14.55 -13.26 -16.82
N ILE A 345 14.41 -12.78 -15.59
CA ILE A 345 15.40 -12.97 -14.52
C ILE A 345 14.87 -13.93 -13.46
N LEU A 346 15.67 -14.92 -13.08
CA LEU A 346 15.35 -15.80 -11.96
C LEU A 346 16.41 -15.64 -10.87
N LEU A 347 15.97 -15.19 -9.70
CA LEU A 347 16.82 -15.16 -8.52
C LEU A 347 16.77 -16.52 -7.85
N HIS A 348 17.93 -17.11 -7.55
CA HIS A 348 18.00 -18.40 -6.85
C HIS A 348 19.05 -18.41 -5.75
N ASP A 349 18.88 -19.26 -4.75
CA ASP A 349 19.93 -19.58 -3.78
C ASP A 349 20.60 -20.93 -4.11
N ASP A 350 21.38 -21.45 -3.15
CA ASP A 350 22.12 -22.70 -3.30
C ASP A 350 21.24 -23.95 -3.05
N SER A 351 19.94 -23.79 -2.74
CA SER A 351 19.04 -24.94 -2.55
C SER A 351 18.57 -25.55 -3.87
N ILE A 352 18.82 -24.89 -5.00
CA ILE A 352 18.42 -25.36 -6.33
C ILE A 352 19.61 -26.05 -7.00
N SER A 353 19.46 -27.34 -7.33
CA SER A 353 20.52 -28.14 -7.92
C SER A 353 20.91 -27.66 -9.33
N ILE A 354 22.17 -27.90 -9.70
CA ILE A 354 22.71 -27.51 -11.01
C ILE A 354 21.90 -28.06 -12.19
N THR A 355 21.33 -29.26 -12.05
CA THR A 355 20.49 -29.87 -13.09
C THR A 355 19.20 -29.08 -13.28
N LYS A 356 18.58 -28.63 -12.19
CA LYS A 356 17.37 -27.79 -12.25
C LYS A 356 17.68 -26.38 -12.73
N LEU A 357 18.80 -25.80 -12.33
CA LEU A 357 19.28 -24.52 -12.86
C LEU A 357 19.46 -24.57 -14.38
N ARG A 358 20.07 -25.64 -14.93
CA ARG A 358 20.16 -25.83 -16.39
C ARG A 358 18.80 -25.88 -17.06
N ALA A 359 17.82 -26.56 -16.46
CA ALA A 359 16.46 -26.60 -16.99
C ALA A 359 15.78 -25.22 -16.98
N LEU A 360 15.95 -24.44 -15.91
CA LEU A 360 15.43 -23.07 -15.81
C LEU A 360 16.08 -22.14 -16.86
N ALA A 361 17.39 -22.25 -17.05
CA ALA A 361 18.09 -21.50 -18.09
C ALA A 361 17.60 -21.88 -19.50
N ALA A 362 17.42 -23.18 -19.76
CA ALA A 362 16.87 -23.67 -21.02
C ALA A 362 15.42 -23.21 -21.26
N ALA A 363 14.64 -23.00 -20.20
CA ALA A 363 13.28 -22.45 -20.27
C ALA A 363 13.25 -20.94 -20.60
N GLY A 364 14.38 -20.24 -20.55
CA GLY A 364 14.50 -18.82 -20.91
C GLY A 364 14.97 -17.90 -19.77
N TRP A 365 15.14 -18.41 -18.54
CA TRP A 365 15.57 -17.58 -17.42
C TRP A 365 17.06 -17.23 -17.46
N LYS A 366 17.38 -15.95 -17.28
CA LYS A 366 18.70 -15.48 -16.90
C LYS A 366 18.87 -15.62 -15.39
N LEU A 367 19.70 -16.57 -14.98
CA LEU A 367 19.86 -16.94 -13.57
C LEU A 367 20.75 -15.95 -12.82
N ARG A 368 20.35 -15.59 -11.59
CA ARG A 368 21.17 -14.80 -10.66
C ARG A 368 21.15 -15.42 -9.28
N ARG A 369 22.34 -15.74 -8.78
CA ARG A 369 22.51 -16.22 -7.42
C ARG A 369 22.28 -15.09 -6.42
N ILE A 370 21.50 -15.37 -5.38
CA ILE A 370 21.26 -14.47 -4.25
C ILE A 370 21.64 -15.14 -2.93
N ILE A 371 21.92 -14.32 -1.92
CA ILE A 371 22.03 -14.78 -0.53
C ILE A 371 20.65 -14.61 0.11
N ARG A 372 20.10 -15.71 0.65
CA ARG A 372 18.82 -15.70 1.34
C ARG A 372 18.79 -14.68 2.48
N ILE A 373 17.62 -14.10 2.71
CA ILE A 373 17.36 -13.16 3.81
C ILE A 373 16.37 -13.82 4.75
N ARG A 374 16.81 -14.07 5.98
CA ARG A 374 15.94 -14.61 7.04
C ARG A 374 15.00 -13.51 7.57
N ASN A 375 13.73 -13.83 7.73
CA ASN A 375 12.80 -13.06 8.54
C ASN A 375 13.17 -13.24 10.04
N PRO A 376 13.60 -12.18 10.75
CA PRO A 376 14.02 -12.32 12.15
C PRO A 376 12.88 -12.77 13.08
N LEU A 377 11.62 -12.51 12.71
CA LEU A 377 10.44 -12.85 13.50
C LEU A 377 9.85 -14.22 13.14
N ALA A 378 10.34 -14.87 12.08
CA ALA A 378 9.84 -16.18 11.68
C ALA A 378 10.31 -17.29 12.62
N GLU A 379 9.41 -18.24 12.88
CA GLU A 379 9.73 -19.50 13.53
C GLU A 379 10.83 -20.23 12.76
N LYS A 380 11.69 -20.92 13.50
CA LYS A 380 12.80 -21.66 12.88
C LYS A 380 12.24 -22.82 12.04
N ASP A 381 12.80 -23.01 10.85
CA ASP A 381 12.43 -24.08 9.91
C ASP A 381 10.98 -23.97 9.38
N SER A 382 10.32 -22.81 9.57
CA SER A 382 9.02 -22.53 8.97
C SER A 382 9.13 -22.30 7.46
N TYR A 383 8.04 -22.54 6.72
CA TYR A 383 8.03 -22.37 5.27
C TYR A 383 8.35 -20.92 4.83
N ASN A 384 7.99 -19.94 5.66
CA ASN A 384 8.16 -18.50 5.42
C ASN A 384 9.45 -17.90 6.01
N GLU A 385 10.32 -18.73 6.63
CA GLU A 385 11.54 -18.26 7.33
C GLU A 385 12.44 -17.38 6.45
N TYR A 386 12.44 -17.62 5.14
CA TYR A 386 13.30 -16.93 4.17
C TYR A 386 12.55 -16.09 3.14
N ASN A 387 11.24 -15.83 3.32
CA ASN A 387 10.43 -15.07 2.35
C ASN A 387 10.96 -13.64 2.10
N TYR A 388 11.66 -13.06 3.09
CA TYR A 388 12.34 -11.76 2.93
C TYR A 388 13.43 -11.79 1.86
N SER A 389 13.81 -12.96 1.33
CA SER A 389 14.67 -13.07 0.14
C SER A 389 14.06 -12.38 -1.09
N LYS A 390 12.74 -12.19 -1.16
CA LYS A 390 12.08 -11.35 -2.18
C LYS A 390 12.56 -9.89 -2.12
N PHE A 391 13.06 -9.38 -0.99
CA PHE A 391 13.63 -8.02 -0.94
C PHE A 391 14.85 -7.84 -1.85
N ARG A 392 15.49 -8.92 -2.31
CA ARG A 392 16.55 -8.87 -3.33
C ARG A 392 16.09 -8.29 -4.67
N LEU A 393 14.79 -8.22 -4.93
CA LEU A 393 14.22 -7.55 -6.10
C LEU A 393 14.67 -6.09 -6.21
N TRP A 394 14.79 -5.37 -5.08
CA TRP A 394 15.26 -3.98 -5.08
C TRP A 394 16.74 -3.81 -5.41
N GLN A 395 17.53 -4.88 -5.43
CA GLN A 395 18.95 -4.81 -5.78
C GLN A 395 19.23 -5.01 -7.27
N LEU A 396 18.20 -5.27 -8.08
CA LEU A 396 18.29 -5.38 -9.55
C LEU A 396 18.45 -4.02 -10.24
N THR A 397 19.36 -3.19 -9.74
CA THR A 397 19.62 -1.80 -10.17
C THR A 397 20.21 -1.69 -11.58
N ASP A 398 20.57 -2.81 -12.18
CA ASP A 398 20.84 -2.92 -13.61
C ASP A 398 19.56 -2.89 -14.48
N TYR A 399 18.38 -2.84 -13.85
CA TYR A 399 17.09 -2.56 -14.47
C TYR A 399 16.48 -1.25 -13.92
N ASP A 400 15.72 -0.57 -14.77
CA ASP A 400 14.96 0.63 -14.40
C ASP A 400 13.61 0.26 -13.75
N LYS A 401 13.03 -0.86 -14.17
CA LYS A 401 11.77 -1.39 -13.65
C LYS A 401 11.69 -2.90 -13.81
N VAL A 402 11.13 -3.57 -12.82
CA VAL A 402 10.92 -5.02 -12.85
C VAL A 402 9.48 -5.34 -12.47
N ILE A 403 8.93 -6.40 -13.08
CA ILE A 403 7.66 -6.99 -12.65
C ILE A 403 8.00 -8.31 -12.00
N PHE A 404 7.82 -8.38 -10.68
CA PHE A 404 7.89 -9.63 -9.97
C PHE A 404 6.63 -10.45 -10.21
N ILE A 405 6.80 -11.75 -10.45
CA ILE A 405 5.71 -12.73 -10.57
C ILE A 405 6.12 -13.99 -9.79
N ASP A 406 5.29 -14.41 -8.83
CA ASP A 406 5.47 -15.66 -8.11
C ASP A 406 5.45 -16.87 -9.05
N ALA A 407 6.19 -17.91 -8.69
CA ALA A 407 6.41 -19.08 -9.56
C ALA A 407 5.16 -19.97 -9.73
N ASP A 408 4.08 -19.70 -9.00
CA ASP A 408 2.80 -20.41 -9.06
C ASP A 408 1.75 -19.70 -9.93
N ILE A 409 2.15 -18.71 -10.72
CA ILE A 409 1.29 -17.96 -11.65
C ILE A 409 1.54 -18.39 -13.10
N ILE A 410 0.46 -18.42 -13.89
CA ILE A 410 0.50 -18.61 -15.35
C ILE A 410 0.02 -17.35 -16.08
N VAL A 411 0.77 -16.93 -17.10
CA VAL A 411 0.46 -15.71 -17.86
C VAL A 411 -0.28 -16.08 -19.15
N LEU A 412 -1.55 -15.65 -19.25
CA LEU A 412 -2.42 -15.96 -20.40
C LEU A 412 -2.40 -14.89 -21.50
N ARG A 413 -1.99 -13.67 -21.15
CA ARG A 413 -1.92 -12.51 -22.07
C ARG A 413 -0.70 -11.67 -21.73
N ASN A 414 -0.20 -10.92 -22.72
CA ASN A 414 0.97 -10.07 -22.55
C ASN A 414 0.73 -9.03 -21.44
N LEU A 415 1.65 -8.94 -20.48
CA LEU A 415 1.57 -8.04 -19.32
C LEU A 415 2.51 -6.83 -19.45
N ASP A 416 3.07 -6.55 -20.63
CA ASP A 416 4.09 -5.51 -20.80
C ASP A 416 3.53 -4.11 -20.46
N LEU A 417 2.21 -3.92 -20.55
CA LEU A 417 1.52 -2.70 -20.13
C LEU A 417 1.84 -2.34 -18.66
N LEU A 418 2.11 -3.34 -17.81
CA LEU A 418 2.37 -3.12 -16.39
C LEU A 418 3.67 -2.33 -16.14
N PHE A 419 4.62 -2.35 -17.08
CA PHE A 419 5.85 -1.55 -16.99
C PHE A 419 5.60 -0.03 -17.06
N HIS A 420 4.36 0.41 -17.31
CA HIS A 420 4.02 1.83 -17.30
C HIS A 420 3.56 2.33 -15.95
N PHE A 421 3.15 1.46 -15.03
CA PHE A 421 2.73 1.87 -13.70
C PHE A 421 3.91 2.19 -12.77
N PRO A 422 3.76 3.13 -11.82
CA PRO A 422 4.81 3.48 -10.87
C PRO A 422 4.93 2.46 -9.74
N GLN A 423 6.13 2.36 -9.13
CA GLN A 423 6.30 1.59 -7.90
C GLN A 423 5.52 2.21 -6.72
N MET A 424 4.90 1.43 -5.83
CA MET A 424 4.54 0.02 -6.03
C MET A 424 3.16 -0.01 -6.69
N SER A 425 2.98 -0.94 -7.63
CA SER A 425 1.67 -1.32 -8.17
C SER A 425 1.52 -2.82 -8.07
N ALA A 426 0.39 -3.28 -7.56
CA ALA A 426 0.06 -4.67 -7.28
C ALA A 426 -1.46 -4.83 -7.33
N THR A 427 -1.95 -6.07 -7.31
CA THR A 427 -3.39 -6.35 -7.28
C THR A 427 -3.93 -6.27 -5.85
N GLY A 428 -5.22 -5.96 -5.68
CA GLY A 428 -5.88 -6.06 -4.37
C GLY A 428 -5.83 -7.48 -3.81
N ASN A 429 -5.95 -7.59 -2.49
CA ASN A 429 -6.21 -8.81 -1.75
C ASN A 429 -7.28 -8.49 -0.69
N ASP A 430 -7.40 -9.30 0.36
CA ASP A 430 -8.27 -8.98 1.49
C ASP A 430 -7.86 -7.66 2.16
N VAL A 431 -8.88 -6.90 2.55
CA VAL A 431 -8.73 -5.65 3.29
C VAL A 431 -8.05 -4.56 2.43
N TRP A 432 -7.27 -3.66 3.03
CA TRP A 432 -6.45 -2.67 2.33
C TRP A 432 -5.05 -3.19 1.97
N ILE A 433 -4.89 -4.51 1.86
CA ILE A 433 -3.60 -5.17 1.61
C ILE A 433 -3.57 -5.63 0.16
N TYR A 434 -2.44 -5.44 -0.51
CA TYR A 434 -2.27 -5.93 -1.88
C TYR A 434 -1.72 -7.36 -1.86
N ASN A 435 -1.99 -8.11 -2.93
CA ASN A 435 -1.37 -9.41 -3.16
C ASN A 435 0.07 -9.22 -3.64
N SER A 436 1.03 -9.86 -2.99
CA SER A 436 2.46 -9.75 -3.33
C SER A 436 2.92 -10.67 -4.47
N GLY A 437 2.01 -11.45 -5.06
CA GLY A 437 2.30 -12.40 -6.14
C GLY A 437 2.62 -11.73 -7.47
N ILE A 438 2.12 -10.52 -7.73
CA ILE A 438 2.52 -9.69 -8.88
C ILE A 438 2.78 -8.27 -8.40
N MET A 439 4.00 -7.77 -8.60
CA MET A 439 4.39 -6.43 -8.17
C MET A 439 5.24 -5.71 -9.21
N VAL A 440 4.88 -4.46 -9.51
CA VAL A 440 5.72 -3.52 -10.26
C VAL A 440 6.66 -2.83 -9.28
N ILE A 441 7.96 -3.04 -9.48
CA ILE A 441 9.05 -2.56 -8.61
C ILE A 441 10.04 -1.74 -9.43
N GLU A 442 10.58 -0.71 -8.81
CA GLU A 442 11.70 0.06 -9.31
C GLU A 442 12.91 -0.16 -8.42
N PRO A 443 13.86 -0.99 -8.88
CA PRO A 443 15.00 -1.36 -8.06
C PRO A 443 15.79 -0.16 -7.55
N SER A 444 16.03 -0.14 -6.24
CA SER A 444 16.84 0.87 -5.56
C SER A 444 17.55 0.24 -4.36
N ASN A 445 18.87 0.38 -4.32
CA ASN A 445 19.66 0.02 -3.14
C ASN A 445 19.25 0.84 -1.91
N CYS A 446 18.82 2.09 -2.10
CA CYS A 446 18.32 2.92 -1.01
C CYS A 446 17.06 2.29 -0.39
N THR A 447 16.06 1.94 -1.22
CA THR A 447 14.83 1.27 -0.75
C THR A 447 15.14 -0.08 -0.10
N PHE A 448 16.04 -0.88 -0.68
CA PHE A 448 16.50 -2.13 -0.08
C PHE A 448 17.07 -1.90 1.32
N THR A 449 18.01 -0.96 1.48
CA THR A 449 18.61 -0.65 2.78
C THR A 449 17.58 -0.13 3.78
N THR A 450 16.62 0.69 3.35
CA THR A 450 15.52 1.16 4.21
C THR A 450 14.68 0.00 4.72
N ILE A 451 14.18 -0.88 3.84
CA ILE A 451 13.39 -2.05 4.21
C ILE A 451 14.20 -2.96 5.16
N MET A 452 15.47 -3.22 4.82
CA MET A 452 16.34 -4.08 5.63
C MET A 452 16.64 -3.51 7.01
N SER A 453 16.73 -2.19 7.17
CA SER A 453 16.93 -1.55 8.48
C SER A 453 15.72 -1.69 9.40
N GLN A 454 14.52 -1.82 8.83
CA GLN A 454 13.25 -1.91 9.56
C GLN A 454 12.72 -3.35 9.70
N ARG A 455 13.41 -4.35 9.14
CA ARG A 455 12.93 -5.74 9.08
C ARG A 455 12.64 -6.40 10.44
N SER A 456 13.17 -5.86 11.53
CA SER A 456 12.91 -6.34 12.89
C SER A 456 11.77 -5.59 13.57
N GLU A 457 11.38 -4.43 13.03
CA GLU A 457 10.29 -3.58 13.55
C GLU A 457 8.97 -3.86 12.84
N ILE A 458 9.03 -4.29 11.57
CA ILE A 458 7.85 -4.61 10.77
C ILE A 458 7.39 -6.03 11.12
N VAL A 459 6.21 -6.12 11.71
CA VAL A 459 5.56 -7.40 12.02
C VAL A 459 4.75 -7.83 10.81
N SER A 460 5.18 -8.91 10.17
CA SER A 460 4.41 -9.55 9.11
C SER A 460 3.21 -10.28 9.71
N TYR A 461 1.99 -9.87 9.34
CA TYR A 461 0.76 -10.44 9.91
C TYR A 461 0.58 -11.93 9.58
N ASN A 462 1.18 -12.42 8.50
CA ASN A 462 1.18 -13.83 8.08
C ASN A 462 2.58 -14.47 8.11
N GLY A 463 3.58 -13.74 8.61
CA GLY A 463 5.00 -14.14 8.63
C GLY A 463 5.65 -14.22 7.24
N GLY A 464 4.91 -13.96 6.17
CA GLY A 464 5.37 -13.99 4.79
C GLY A 464 5.93 -12.65 4.32
N ASP A 465 6.08 -12.51 3.02
CA ASP A 465 6.57 -11.30 2.35
C ASP A 465 5.47 -10.27 2.06
N GLN A 466 4.21 -10.70 1.98
CA GLN A 466 3.06 -9.81 1.79
C GLN A 466 2.78 -8.92 3.00
N GLY A 467 2.85 -9.52 4.20
CA GLY A 467 2.70 -8.82 5.47
C GLY A 467 3.99 -8.20 5.90
#